data_AF-A0A7S0G8K0-F1
#
_entry.id   AF-A0A7S0G8K0-F1
#
_cell.length_a   1.000
_cell.length_b   1.000
_cell.length_c   1.000
_cell.angle_alpha   90.00
_cell.angle_beta   90.00
_cell.angle_gamma   90.00
#
_symmetry.space_group_name_H-M   'P 1'
#
loop_
_entity.id
_entity.type
_entity.pdbx_description
1 polymer ?
#
loop_
_entity_poly.entity_id
_entity_poly.type
_entity_poly.pdbx_seq_one_letter_code
_entity_poly.pdbx_strand_id
1 'polypeptide(L)'
;ANFGAASYPVFNSISDVTPLTDKFLGFVDTKIKAPDAADVAAKAVDGLLAIPDAAINEYKGVLRQVVYSGVSNANCVTLTGSGATLQKLQNSVAAKSVDASKITALEKKFAPANSVVPMKGGDICLPGSAAASEKLWVAQAELTANMPKAEASALSASIKKAGLQATRPSLVSLVSAAESTFSKSPEAIKMVAAGKAVEPNVIATTTAATK
;
A
#
# COMPACT_ATOMS: atom_id res chain seq x y z
N ALA A 1 -3.79 -13.11 13.48
CA ALA A 1 -4.45 -11.92 14.05
C ALA A 1 -3.53 -11.36 15.12
N ASN A 2 -3.14 -10.08 14.99
CA ASN A 2 -2.18 -9.28 15.79
C ASN A 2 -1.52 -8.19 14.91
N PHE A 3 -1.84 -8.13 13.61
CA PHE A 3 -1.22 -7.19 12.69
C PHE A 3 -1.51 -5.74 13.10
N GLY A 4 -2.77 -5.37 13.35
CA GLY A 4 -3.11 -4.01 13.78
C GLY A 4 -2.49 -3.62 15.12
N ALA A 5 -2.38 -4.54 16.07
CA ALA A 5 -1.70 -4.29 17.34
C ALA A 5 -0.19 -4.05 17.17
N ALA A 6 0.44 -4.70 16.19
CA ALA A 6 1.86 -4.54 15.89
C ALA A 6 2.16 -3.34 14.98
N SER A 7 1.30 -3.08 13.98
CA SER A 7 1.54 -2.07 12.96
C SER A 7 1.06 -0.68 13.37
N TYR A 8 -0.01 -0.58 14.17
CA TYR A 8 -0.59 0.70 14.54
C TYR A 8 0.36 1.60 15.35
N PRO A 9 1.06 1.11 16.40
CA PRO A 9 2.04 1.94 17.10
C PRO A 9 3.19 2.38 16.20
N VAL A 10 3.60 1.52 15.25
CA VAL A 10 4.65 1.85 14.27
C VAL A 10 4.20 2.99 13.38
N PHE A 11 3.03 2.88 12.73
CA PHE A 11 2.49 3.95 11.89
C PHE A 11 2.27 5.25 12.68
N ASN A 12 1.81 5.15 13.92
CA ASN A 12 1.62 6.28 14.82
C ASN A 12 2.95 6.93 15.27
N SER A 13 4.07 6.20 15.19
CA SER A 13 5.41 6.70 15.53
C SER A 13 6.15 7.36 14.37
N ILE A 14 5.64 7.23 13.14
CA ILE A 14 6.30 7.79 11.96
C ILE A 14 6.13 9.31 11.95
N SER A 15 7.27 10.01 12.03
CA SER A 15 7.30 11.47 11.91
C SER A 15 7.22 11.96 10.47
N ASP A 16 7.64 11.14 9.50
CA ASP A 16 7.58 11.43 8.06
C ASP A 16 7.83 10.15 7.25
N VAL A 17 6.89 9.77 6.37
CA VAL A 17 7.05 8.60 5.46
C VAL A 17 7.88 8.90 4.21
N THR A 18 8.12 10.17 3.86
CA THR A 18 8.74 10.53 2.57
C THR A 18 10.14 9.93 2.33
N PRO A 19 11.03 9.77 3.34
CA PRO A 19 12.34 9.15 3.10
C PRO A 19 12.25 7.69 2.63
N LEU A 20 11.23 6.96 3.10
CA LEU A 20 10.96 5.59 2.65
C LEU A 20 10.52 5.59 1.18
N THR A 21 9.64 6.52 0.81
CA THR A 21 9.19 6.70 -0.58
C THR A 21 10.35 7.04 -1.51
N ASP A 22 11.25 7.94 -1.12
CA ASP A 22 12.42 8.31 -1.92
C ASP A 22 13.36 7.13 -2.16
N LYS A 23 13.59 6.32 -1.12
CA LYS A 23 14.42 5.12 -1.23
C LYS A 23 13.77 4.05 -2.10
N PHE A 24 12.46 3.88 -1.97
CA PHE A 24 11.71 2.97 -2.82
C PHE A 24 11.76 3.40 -4.30
N LEU A 25 11.45 4.66 -4.60
CA LEU A 25 11.51 5.18 -5.97
C LEU A 25 12.92 5.13 -6.53
N GLY A 26 13.93 5.53 -5.75
CA GLY A 26 15.33 5.41 -6.16
C GLY A 26 15.75 3.96 -6.43
N PHE A 27 15.22 3.00 -5.67
CA PHE A 27 15.42 1.58 -5.96
C PHE A 27 14.76 1.17 -7.28
N VAL A 28 13.48 1.52 -7.48
CA VAL A 28 12.75 1.20 -8.72
C VAL A 28 13.49 1.78 -9.93
N ASP A 29 13.84 3.06 -9.90
CA ASP A 29 14.47 3.77 -11.00
C ASP A 29 15.88 3.25 -11.33
N THR A 30 16.60 2.67 -10.36
CA THR A 30 17.98 2.21 -10.55
C THR A 30 18.12 0.71 -10.74
N LYS A 31 17.16 -0.09 -10.27
CA LYS A 31 17.25 -1.57 -10.25
C LYS A 31 16.23 -2.25 -11.13
N ILE A 32 15.12 -1.60 -11.44
CA ILE A 32 14.07 -2.16 -12.28
C ILE A 32 14.13 -1.47 -13.64
N LYS A 33 14.13 -2.25 -14.71
CA LYS A 33 14.03 -1.72 -16.06
C LYS A 33 12.74 -0.92 -16.22
N ALA A 34 12.84 0.29 -16.76
CA ALA A 34 11.69 1.20 -16.92
C ALA A 34 10.48 0.55 -17.62
N PRO A 35 10.62 -0.25 -18.69
CA PRO A 35 9.48 -0.95 -19.30
C PRO A 35 8.78 -1.95 -18.37
N ASP A 36 9.52 -2.60 -17.47
CA ASP A 36 8.94 -3.58 -16.54
C ASP A 36 8.24 -2.87 -15.37
N ALA A 37 8.79 -1.74 -14.89
CA ALA A 37 8.11 -0.90 -13.91
C ALA A 37 6.82 -0.26 -14.49
N ALA A 38 6.88 0.18 -15.75
CA ALA A 38 5.73 0.67 -16.50
C ALA A 38 4.64 -0.40 -16.68
N ASP A 39 5.04 -1.63 -17.05
CA ASP A 39 4.11 -2.76 -17.18
C ASP A 39 3.43 -3.10 -15.84
N VAL A 40 4.18 -3.10 -14.73
CA VAL A 40 3.60 -3.26 -13.39
C VAL A 40 2.57 -2.17 -13.08
N ALA A 41 2.91 -0.90 -13.32
CA ALA A 41 1.99 0.21 -13.08
C ALA A 41 0.72 0.11 -13.93
N ALA A 42 0.87 -0.21 -15.22
CA ALA A 42 -0.26 -0.38 -16.14
C ALA A 42 -1.17 -1.54 -15.71
N LYS A 43 -0.61 -2.70 -15.35
CA LYS A 43 -1.40 -3.85 -14.88
C LYS A 43 -2.04 -3.62 -13.52
N ALA A 44 -1.42 -2.83 -12.64
CA ALA A 44 -2.03 -2.44 -11.39
C ALA A 44 -3.28 -1.56 -11.63
N VAL A 45 -3.18 -0.59 -12.55
CA VAL A 45 -4.31 0.27 -12.91
C VAL A 45 -5.43 -0.54 -13.60
N ASP A 46 -5.08 -1.44 -14.52
CA ASP A 46 -6.06 -2.34 -15.15
C ASP A 46 -6.78 -3.18 -14.11
N GLY A 47 -6.04 -3.79 -13.17
CA GLY A 47 -6.61 -4.59 -12.11
C GLY A 47 -7.54 -3.80 -11.19
N LEU A 48 -7.14 -2.60 -10.77
CA LEU A 48 -7.99 -1.74 -9.94
C LEU A 48 -9.25 -1.27 -10.66
N LEU A 49 -9.15 -0.97 -11.97
CA LEU A 49 -10.31 -0.60 -12.79
C LEU A 49 -11.29 -1.76 -12.97
N ALA A 50 -10.79 -3.00 -12.97
CA ALA A 50 -11.60 -4.20 -13.13
C ALA A 50 -12.34 -4.64 -11.85
N ILE A 51 -11.97 -4.11 -10.67
CA ILE A 51 -12.70 -4.40 -9.43
C ILE A 51 -14.17 -3.97 -9.56
N PRO A 52 -15.16 -4.83 -9.22
CA PRO A 52 -16.56 -4.46 -9.27
C PRO A 52 -16.91 -3.27 -8.37
N ASP A 53 -17.77 -2.37 -8.84
CA ASP A 53 -18.20 -1.19 -8.07
C ASP A 53 -18.90 -1.57 -6.75
N ALA A 54 -19.55 -2.74 -6.69
CA ALA A 54 -20.12 -3.29 -5.47
C ALA A 54 -19.06 -3.50 -4.37
N ALA A 55 -17.90 -4.07 -4.71
CA ALA A 55 -16.80 -4.28 -3.77
C ALA A 55 -16.20 -2.94 -3.29
N ILE A 56 -16.13 -1.93 -4.17
CA ILE A 56 -15.69 -0.58 -3.79
C ILE A 56 -16.70 0.07 -2.83
N ASN A 57 -17.99 -0.13 -3.04
CA ASN A 57 -19.03 0.36 -2.15
C ASN A 57 -19.02 -0.32 -0.78
N GLU A 58 -18.78 -1.63 -0.73
CA GLU A 58 -18.56 -2.37 0.52
C GLU A 58 -17.34 -1.84 1.27
N TYR A 59 -16.21 -1.69 0.56
CA TYR A 59 -14.98 -1.13 1.12
C TYR A 59 -15.20 0.28 1.69
N LYS A 60 -15.88 1.15 0.95
CA LYS A 60 -16.31 2.48 1.44
C LYS A 60 -17.14 2.38 2.72
N GLY A 61 -18.07 1.43 2.78
CA GLY A 61 -18.89 1.16 3.97
C GLY A 61 -18.02 0.84 5.19
N VAL A 62 -17.07 -0.09 5.04
CA VAL A 62 -16.13 -0.47 6.10
C VAL A 62 -15.25 0.71 6.52
N LEU A 63 -14.73 1.48 5.56
CA LEU A 63 -13.94 2.67 5.84
C LEU A 63 -14.71 3.66 6.74
N ARG A 64 -15.95 3.98 6.35
CA ARG A 64 -16.77 4.97 7.05
C ARG A 64 -17.25 4.47 8.42
N GLN A 65 -17.73 3.24 8.50
CA GLN A 65 -18.44 2.72 9.68
C GLN A 65 -17.49 2.14 10.73
N VAL A 66 -16.33 1.63 10.31
CA VAL A 66 -15.43 0.86 11.18
C VAL A 66 -14.08 1.53 11.29
N VAL A 67 -13.39 1.77 10.16
CA VAL A 67 -11.98 2.22 10.18
C VAL A 67 -11.84 3.65 10.69
N TYR A 68 -12.65 4.56 10.16
CA TYR A 68 -12.62 5.98 10.47
C TYR A 68 -13.79 6.45 11.33
N SER A 69 -14.45 5.51 12.01
CA SER A 69 -15.52 5.85 12.95
C SER A 69 -14.98 6.78 14.04
N GLY A 70 -15.55 7.99 14.15
CA GLY A 70 -15.12 9.02 15.11
C GLY A 70 -13.83 9.77 14.74
N VAL A 71 -13.19 9.45 13.61
CA VAL A 71 -11.98 10.14 13.12
C VAL A 71 -12.39 11.25 12.17
N SER A 72 -11.85 12.45 12.39
CA SER A 72 -12.06 13.63 11.55
C SER A 72 -10.76 14.41 11.37
N ASN A 73 -10.76 15.34 10.43
CA ASN A 73 -9.61 16.24 10.21
C ASN A 73 -9.25 17.11 11.43
N ALA A 74 -10.17 17.30 12.39
CA ALA A 74 -9.95 18.08 13.60
C ALA A 74 -9.22 17.28 14.68
N ASN A 75 -9.49 15.98 14.81
CA ASN A 75 -9.07 15.16 15.95
C ASN A 75 -8.09 14.02 15.61
N CYS A 76 -7.74 13.85 14.33
CA CYS A 76 -6.89 12.72 13.93
C CYS A 76 -5.39 12.97 14.13
N VAL A 77 -4.67 11.86 14.29
CA VAL A 77 -3.22 11.76 14.02
C VAL A 77 -3.04 11.45 12.54
N THR A 78 -2.11 12.13 11.88
CA THR A 78 -1.80 11.94 10.46
C THR A 78 -0.69 10.92 10.26
N LEU A 79 -0.74 10.18 9.16
CA LEU A 79 0.45 9.55 8.58
C LEU A 79 1.26 10.66 7.90
N THR A 80 2.15 11.29 8.66
CA THR A 80 2.88 12.48 8.21
C THR A 80 3.70 12.21 6.95
N GLY A 81 3.59 13.10 5.96
CA GLY A 81 4.30 12.98 4.68
C GLY A 81 3.59 12.09 3.65
N SER A 82 2.39 11.59 3.94
CA SER A 82 1.58 10.77 3.04
C SER A 82 1.11 11.56 1.81
N GLY A 83 0.76 12.84 1.96
CA GLY A 83 0.40 13.71 0.82
C GLY A 83 1.56 13.93 -0.13
N ALA A 84 2.75 14.23 0.40
CA ALA A 84 3.97 14.36 -0.39
C ALA A 84 4.37 13.02 -1.04
N THR A 85 4.20 11.91 -0.34
CA THR A 85 4.42 10.57 -0.88
C THR A 85 3.52 10.27 -2.07
N LEU A 86 2.22 10.59 -1.98
CA LEU A 86 1.29 10.43 -3.09
C LEU A 86 1.73 11.24 -4.32
N GLN A 87 2.12 12.50 -4.12
CA GLN A 87 2.64 13.34 -5.20
C GLN A 87 3.90 12.77 -5.85
N LYS A 88 4.83 12.22 -5.05
CA LYS A 88 6.05 11.58 -5.57
C LYS A 88 5.73 10.34 -6.40
N LEU A 89 4.82 9.50 -5.92
CA LEU A 89 4.38 8.29 -6.65
C LEU A 89 3.70 8.66 -7.97
N GLN A 90 2.78 9.63 -7.97
CA GLN A 90 2.12 10.14 -9.18
C GLN A 90 3.11 10.73 -10.19
N ASN A 91 4.20 11.32 -9.71
CA ASN A 91 5.23 11.92 -10.55
C ASN A 91 6.33 10.96 -11.03
N SER A 92 6.32 9.70 -10.55
CA SER A 92 7.29 8.68 -10.94
C SER A 92 7.21 8.35 -12.44
N VAL A 93 8.33 7.88 -13.00
CA VAL A 93 8.41 7.47 -14.42
C VAL A 93 7.39 6.38 -14.74
N ALA A 94 7.26 5.39 -13.86
CA ALA A 94 6.30 4.30 -14.01
C ALA A 94 4.85 4.80 -14.02
N ALA A 95 4.46 5.68 -13.09
CA ALA A 95 3.10 6.23 -13.07
C ALA A 95 2.80 7.09 -14.32
N LYS A 96 3.76 7.92 -14.75
CA LYS A 96 3.64 8.75 -15.96
C LYS A 96 3.58 7.95 -17.26
N SER A 97 4.00 6.69 -17.25
CA SER A 97 3.92 5.80 -18.41
C SER A 97 2.53 5.19 -18.61
N VAL A 98 1.64 5.29 -17.62
CA VAL A 98 0.26 4.82 -17.74
C VAL A 98 -0.56 5.83 -18.52
N ASP A 99 -1.46 5.34 -19.37
CA ASP A 99 -2.41 6.17 -20.10
C ASP A 99 -3.20 7.07 -19.13
N ALA A 100 -3.13 8.38 -19.37
CA ALA A 100 -3.78 9.38 -18.53
C ALA A 100 -5.30 9.15 -18.40
N SER A 101 -5.95 8.65 -19.46
CA SER A 101 -7.38 8.34 -19.44
C SER A 101 -7.72 7.22 -18.44
N LYS A 102 -6.82 6.24 -18.26
CA LYS A 102 -6.98 5.18 -17.27
C LYS A 102 -6.78 5.70 -15.85
N ILE A 103 -5.84 6.61 -15.65
CA ILE A 103 -5.65 7.29 -14.35
C ILE A 103 -6.89 8.09 -13.98
N THR A 104 -7.43 8.88 -14.91
CA THR A 104 -8.68 9.63 -14.68
C THR A 104 -9.87 8.70 -14.40
N ALA A 105 -9.98 7.59 -15.13
CA ALA A 105 -11.02 6.59 -14.87
C ALA A 105 -10.87 5.97 -13.47
N LEU A 106 -9.64 5.69 -13.04
CA LEU A 106 -9.35 5.12 -11.73
C LEU A 106 -9.71 6.11 -10.61
N GLU A 107 -9.30 7.37 -10.74
CA GLU A 107 -9.66 8.44 -9.81
C GLU A 107 -11.18 8.56 -9.66
N LYS A 108 -11.91 8.55 -10.78
CA LYS A 108 -13.38 8.60 -10.78
C LYS A 108 -13.99 7.38 -10.10
N LYS A 109 -13.48 6.18 -10.38
CA LYS A 109 -14.01 4.91 -9.84
C LYS A 109 -13.84 4.82 -8.32
N PHE A 110 -12.70 5.30 -7.79
CA PHE A 110 -12.40 5.24 -6.36
C PHE A 110 -12.79 6.51 -5.58
N ALA A 111 -13.20 7.59 -6.25
CA ALA A 111 -13.63 8.83 -5.60
C ALA A 111 -14.63 8.63 -4.44
N PRO A 112 -15.65 7.74 -4.54
CA PRO A 112 -16.59 7.52 -3.43
C PRO A 112 -15.95 6.90 -2.19
N ALA A 113 -14.93 6.04 -2.34
CA ALA A 113 -14.21 5.45 -1.22
C ALA A 113 -13.16 6.43 -0.67
N ASN A 114 -12.48 7.18 -1.54
CA ASN A 114 -11.49 8.17 -1.14
C ASN A 114 -12.13 9.32 -0.35
N SER A 115 -13.38 9.70 -0.67
CA SER A 115 -14.08 10.79 0.02
C SER A 115 -14.38 10.52 1.49
N VAL A 116 -14.31 9.26 1.95
CA VAL A 116 -14.53 8.91 3.36
C VAL A 116 -13.24 8.81 4.17
N VAL A 117 -12.09 8.96 3.53
CA VAL A 117 -10.78 8.99 4.20
C VAL A 117 -10.52 10.41 4.72
N PRO A 118 -10.48 10.64 6.04
CA PRO A 118 -10.22 11.96 6.57
C PRO A 118 -8.77 12.37 6.31
N MET A 119 -8.57 13.64 5.97
CA MET A 119 -7.27 14.24 5.71
C MET A 119 -7.06 15.50 6.55
N LYS A 120 -5.84 15.72 7.03
CA LYS A 120 -5.47 16.91 7.79
C LYS A 120 -4.13 17.43 7.26
N GLY A 121 -4.12 18.69 6.84
CA GLY A 121 -2.90 19.32 6.28
C GLY A 121 -2.38 18.67 5.00
N GLY A 122 -3.24 17.99 4.23
CA GLY A 122 -2.84 17.24 3.03
C GLY A 122 -2.37 15.81 3.28
N ASP A 123 -2.24 15.40 4.54
CA ASP A 123 -1.89 14.03 4.94
C ASP A 123 -3.13 13.22 5.33
N ILE A 124 -3.06 11.90 5.11
CA ILE A 124 -4.10 10.94 5.48
C ILE A 124 -4.11 10.76 6.99
N CYS A 125 -5.29 10.81 7.60
CA CYS A 125 -5.47 10.43 9.00
C CYS A 125 -5.28 8.92 9.20
N LEU A 126 -4.64 8.52 10.30
CA LEU A 126 -4.59 7.13 10.73
C LEU A 126 -5.97 6.66 11.23
N PRO A 127 -6.27 5.35 11.17
CA PRO A 127 -7.43 4.77 11.84
C PRO A 127 -7.46 5.13 13.33
N GLY A 128 -8.64 5.19 13.97
CA GLY A 128 -8.73 5.65 15.36
C GLY A 128 -8.15 4.68 16.41
N SER A 129 -7.79 3.46 16.01
CA SER A 129 -7.27 2.43 16.91
C SER A 129 -6.52 1.32 16.15
N ALA A 130 -5.78 0.49 16.90
CA ALA A 130 -5.15 -0.72 16.39
C ALA A 130 -6.15 -1.71 15.77
N ALA A 131 -7.32 -1.91 16.40
CA ALA A 131 -8.37 -2.77 15.87
C ALA A 131 -8.93 -2.22 14.55
N ALA A 132 -9.13 -0.89 14.46
CA ALA A 132 -9.55 -0.24 13.23
C ALA A 132 -8.47 -0.36 12.12
N SER A 133 -7.19 -0.32 12.48
CA SER A 133 -6.08 -0.56 11.55
C SER A 133 -6.04 -2.00 11.03
N GLU A 134 -6.33 -3.01 11.86
CA GLU A 134 -6.48 -4.39 11.40
C GLU A 134 -7.67 -4.52 10.44
N LYS A 135 -8.78 -3.83 10.72
CA LYS A 135 -9.95 -3.79 9.81
C LYS A 135 -9.64 -3.10 8.49
N LEU A 136 -8.85 -2.04 8.49
CA LEU A 136 -8.37 -1.41 7.25
C LEU A 136 -7.56 -2.39 6.40
N TRP A 137 -6.62 -3.10 7.02
CA TRP A 137 -5.81 -4.10 6.34
C TRP A 137 -6.66 -5.20 5.71
N VAL A 138 -7.60 -5.77 6.47
CA VAL A 138 -8.52 -6.81 5.97
C VAL A 138 -9.38 -6.27 4.83
N ALA A 139 -9.94 -5.07 4.97
CA ALA A 139 -10.79 -4.47 3.95
C ALA A 139 -10.04 -4.18 2.64
N GLN A 140 -8.77 -3.77 2.71
CA GLN A 140 -7.91 -3.61 1.54
C GLN A 140 -7.59 -4.95 0.87
N ALA A 141 -7.34 -6.00 1.66
CA ALA A 141 -7.13 -7.36 1.15
C ALA A 141 -8.40 -7.92 0.48
N GLU A 142 -9.57 -7.74 1.08
CA GLU A 142 -10.86 -8.15 0.50
C GLU A 142 -11.17 -7.38 -0.79
N LEU A 143 -10.92 -6.07 -0.81
CA LEU A 143 -11.09 -5.25 -2.01
C LEU A 143 -10.21 -5.74 -3.15
N THR A 144 -8.94 -6.02 -2.88
CA THR A 144 -8.00 -6.53 -3.89
C THR A 144 -8.29 -7.98 -4.29
N ALA A 145 -8.86 -8.80 -3.40
CA ALA A 145 -9.33 -10.15 -3.73
C ALA A 145 -10.54 -10.16 -4.69
N ASN A 146 -11.28 -9.04 -4.79
CA ASN A 146 -12.33 -8.84 -5.77
C ASN A 146 -11.81 -8.44 -7.17
N MET A 147 -10.49 -8.27 -7.33
CA MET A 147 -9.90 -8.12 -8.66
C MET A 147 -10.13 -9.42 -9.45
N PRO A 148 -10.65 -9.36 -10.69
CA PRO A 148 -10.91 -10.58 -11.43
C PRO A 148 -9.60 -11.33 -11.73
N LYS A 149 -9.72 -12.66 -11.84
CA LYS A 149 -8.56 -13.57 -11.88
C LYS A 149 -7.59 -13.25 -13.02
N ALA A 150 -8.09 -12.82 -14.17
CA ALA A 150 -7.26 -12.53 -15.33
C ALA A 150 -6.31 -11.35 -15.05
N GLU A 151 -6.84 -10.27 -14.53
CA GLU A 151 -6.11 -9.06 -14.17
C GLU A 151 -5.17 -9.31 -12.98
N ALA A 152 -5.64 -10.02 -11.96
CA ALA A 152 -4.80 -10.41 -10.82
C ALA A 152 -3.61 -11.28 -11.25
N SER A 153 -3.82 -12.22 -12.17
CA SER A 153 -2.75 -13.08 -12.71
C SER A 153 -1.78 -12.27 -13.56
N ALA A 154 -2.28 -11.34 -14.39
CA ALA A 154 -1.44 -10.47 -15.21
C ALA A 154 -0.57 -9.54 -14.35
N LEU A 155 -1.14 -8.95 -13.30
CA LEU A 155 -0.41 -8.14 -12.32
C LEU A 155 0.63 -8.97 -11.57
N SER A 156 0.26 -10.17 -11.10
CA SER A 156 1.22 -11.06 -10.42
C SER A 156 2.39 -11.43 -11.32
N ALA A 157 2.13 -11.72 -12.60
CA ALA A 157 3.16 -12.03 -13.58
C ALA A 157 4.11 -10.85 -13.85
N SER A 158 3.59 -9.63 -14.00
CA SER A 158 4.43 -8.44 -14.21
C SER A 158 5.26 -8.12 -12.97
N ILE A 159 4.68 -8.23 -11.77
CA ILE A 159 5.41 -8.07 -10.50
C ILE A 159 6.53 -9.10 -10.40
N LYS A 160 6.26 -10.37 -10.72
CA LYS A 160 7.28 -11.43 -10.70
C LYS A 160 8.43 -11.10 -11.66
N LYS A 161 8.12 -10.65 -12.88
CA LYS A 161 9.11 -10.27 -13.88
C LYS A 161 9.98 -9.09 -13.42
N ALA A 162 9.38 -8.05 -12.86
CA ALA A 162 10.11 -6.92 -12.28
C ALA A 162 10.94 -7.36 -11.06
N GLY A 163 10.35 -8.16 -10.17
CA GLY A 163 10.98 -8.66 -8.94
C GLY A 163 12.21 -9.54 -9.16
N LEU A 164 12.34 -10.21 -10.31
CA LEU A 164 13.58 -10.93 -10.66
C LEU A 164 14.81 -10.02 -10.77
N GLN A 165 14.60 -8.71 -10.95
CA GLN A 165 15.67 -7.71 -11.03
C GLN A 165 16.03 -7.16 -9.65
N ALA A 166 15.14 -7.34 -8.67
CA ALA A 166 15.32 -6.98 -7.27
C ALA A 166 16.17 -8.01 -6.52
N THR A 167 17.46 -8.07 -6.82
CA THR A 167 18.40 -9.00 -6.15
C THR A 167 18.43 -8.79 -4.62
N ARG A 168 18.69 -9.86 -3.85
CA ARG A 168 18.78 -9.79 -2.38
C ARG A 168 19.71 -8.67 -1.87
N PRO A 169 20.92 -8.44 -2.43
CA PRO A 169 21.76 -7.31 -2.01
C PRO A 169 21.11 -5.93 -2.25
N SER A 170 20.37 -5.78 -3.35
CA SER A 170 19.67 -4.53 -3.64
C SER A 170 18.47 -4.28 -2.73
N LEU A 171 17.75 -5.34 -2.33
CA LEU A 171 16.66 -5.27 -1.35
C LEU A 171 17.17 -4.99 0.08
N VAL A 172 18.32 -5.56 0.46
CA VAL A 172 18.93 -5.30 1.79
C VAL A 172 19.25 -3.82 1.99
N SER A 173 19.56 -3.07 0.93
CA SER A 173 19.79 -1.62 1.04
C SER A 173 18.54 -0.82 1.46
N LEU A 174 17.34 -1.38 1.27
CA LEU A 174 16.08 -0.79 1.73
C LEU A 174 15.86 -1.00 3.23
N VAL A 175 16.52 -1.99 3.84
CA VAL A 175 16.35 -2.33 5.26
C VAL A 175 16.84 -1.20 6.14
N SER A 176 18.01 -0.62 5.89
CA SER A 176 18.52 0.49 6.71
C SER A 176 17.67 1.77 6.59
N ALA A 177 17.06 2.00 5.42
CA ALA A 177 16.10 3.10 5.25
C ALA A 177 14.82 2.85 6.05
N ALA A 178 14.25 1.65 5.94
CA ALA A 178 13.12 1.23 6.75
C ALA A 178 13.45 1.33 8.25
N GLU A 179 14.61 0.85 8.69
CA GLU A 179 15.09 1.03 10.05
C GLU A 179 15.17 2.50 10.42
N SER A 180 15.74 3.40 9.61
CA SER A 180 15.76 4.83 9.96
C SER A 180 14.38 5.46 10.13
N THR A 181 13.37 4.99 9.37
CA THR A 181 11.97 5.44 9.46
C THR A 181 11.21 4.81 10.64
N PHE A 182 11.51 3.55 10.99
CA PHE A 182 10.75 2.76 11.98
C PHE A 182 11.47 2.57 13.33
N SER A 183 12.79 2.70 13.41
CA SER A 183 13.63 2.30 14.57
C SER A 183 13.55 3.19 15.80
N LYS A 184 12.85 4.34 15.73
CA LYS A 184 12.62 5.17 16.92
C LYS A 184 11.52 4.62 17.85
N SER A 185 10.88 3.51 17.49
CA SER A 185 9.80 2.88 18.26
C SER A 185 10.15 1.42 18.62
N PRO A 186 10.16 1.04 19.91
CA PRO A 186 10.28 -0.35 20.38
C PRO A 186 9.29 -1.33 19.71
N GLU A 187 8.20 -0.80 19.16
CA GLU A 187 7.14 -1.54 18.48
C GLU A 187 7.52 -1.95 17.05
N ALA A 188 8.46 -1.25 16.40
CA ALA A 188 8.99 -1.69 15.10
C ALA A 188 9.72 -3.03 15.19
N ILE A 189 10.40 -3.29 16.31
CA ILE A 189 11.03 -4.60 16.59
C ILE A 189 9.96 -5.69 16.71
N LYS A 190 8.82 -5.39 17.35
CA LYS A 190 7.68 -6.30 17.45
C LYS A 190 7.04 -6.56 16.08
N MET A 191 7.01 -5.56 15.20
CA MET A 191 6.49 -5.70 13.84
C MET A 191 7.40 -6.55 12.95
N VAL A 192 8.73 -6.43 13.06
CA VAL A 192 9.67 -7.35 12.40
C VAL A 192 9.48 -8.79 12.88
N ALA A 193 9.34 -8.99 14.19
CA ALA A 193 9.07 -10.30 14.76
C ALA A 193 7.73 -10.87 14.29
N ALA A 194 6.68 -10.04 14.24
CA ALA A 194 5.38 -10.43 13.71
C ALA A 194 5.47 -10.81 12.23
N GLY A 195 6.17 -10.03 11.40
CA GLY A 195 6.40 -10.32 9.99
C GLY A 195 7.09 -11.67 9.77
N LYS A 196 8.16 -11.96 10.53
CA LYS A 196 8.85 -13.26 10.52
C LYS A 196 7.93 -14.43 10.90
N ALA A 197 6.99 -14.20 11.81
CA ALA A 197 6.04 -15.24 12.22
C ALA A 197 5.00 -15.57 11.12
N VAL A 198 4.65 -14.62 10.26
CA VAL A 198 3.68 -14.85 9.16
C VAL A 198 4.36 -15.27 7.85
N GLU A 199 5.66 -15.01 7.70
CA GLU A 199 6.46 -15.30 6.51
C GLU A 199 6.28 -16.75 5.98
N PRO A 200 6.30 -17.81 6.82
CA PRO A 200 6.08 -19.18 6.33
C PRO A 200 4.69 -19.37 5.70
N ASN A 201 3.66 -18.75 6.28
CA ASN A 201 2.29 -18.84 5.78
C ASN A 201 2.11 -18.06 4.48
N VAL A 202 2.76 -16.89 4.36
CA VAL A 202 2.77 -16.11 3.11
C VAL A 202 3.46 -16.92 2.01
N ILE A 203 4.64 -17.50 2.27
CA ILE A 203 5.36 -18.33 1.30
C ILE A 203 4.51 -19.54 0.86
N ALA A 204 3.87 -20.24 1.81
CA ALA A 204 3.01 -21.37 1.52
C ALA A 204 1.80 -20.97 0.66
N THR A 205 1.13 -19.87 1.01
CA THR A 205 -0.05 -19.35 0.28
C THR A 205 0.34 -18.92 -1.14
N THR A 206 1.46 -18.22 -1.29
CA THR A 206 1.95 -17.76 -2.59
C THR A 206 2.35 -18.96 -3.47
N THR A 207 2.97 -19.98 -2.88
CA THR A 207 3.34 -21.22 -3.58
C THR A 207 2.09 -21.97 -4.05
N ALA A 208 1.05 -22.04 -3.21
CA ALA A 208 -0.23 -22.67 -3.55
C ALA A 208 -0.98 -21.92 -4.66
N ALA A 209 -0.94 -20.58 -4.67
CA ALA A 209 -1.57 -19.76 -5.71
C ALA A 209 -0.88 -19.85 -7.08
N THR A 210 0.35 -20.39 -7.13
CA THR A 210 1.15 -20.56 -8.37
C THR A 210 1.19 -21.99 -8.90
N LYS A 211 0.47 -22.93 -8.27
CA LYS A 211 0.23 -24.29 -8.78
C LYS A 211 -1.18 -24.38 -9.36
#